data_AF-A0AAV2CV10-F1
#
_entry.id   AF-A0AAV2CV10-F1
#
_cell.length_a   1.000
_cell.length_b   1.000
_cell.length_c   1.000
_cell.angle_alpha   90.00
_cell.angle_beta   90.00
_cell.angle_gamma   90.00
#
_symmetry.space_group_name_H-M   'P 1'
#
loop_
_entity.id
_entity.type
_entity.pdbx_description
1 polymer ?
#
loop_
_entity_poly.entity_id
_entity_poly.type
_entity_poly.pdbx_seq_one_letter_code
_entity_poly.pdbx_strand_id
1 'polypeptide(L)'
;MYLVESKGGAIACMFLSLFFLGTWPAILTLLERRGRLPQHTYLDYSITNLLAAVIIALTFGQIGSSTHESPNFFPQLSQLGDNWPSVLFAMAGGLVLSLGNLCTQYAWAFVGLSVTEVITSSLVVVIGTTLNYFLDNKINRAEILFPGVACFFIAVCFGSAVHSSNSADNKAKLSSLPTDRKNGENVGNGSNTGNKAVAGTADFLIELENRRSIKVFGKSTMIGLAITFFARLLLLSLLTSFQLGNQRSMARFMGGQAAGYAAADAVQALPLVSTFWGILIFKEYRKSSRRTYILLVAMLSMFIAAVGILMASSGHRK
;
A
#
# COMPACT_ATOMS: atom_id res chain seq x y z
N MET A 1 -15.70 -16.21 18.02
CA MET A 1 -15.53 -15.37 16.80
C MET A 1 -16.92 -15.10 16.25
N TYR A 2 -17.37 -13.84 16.20
CA TYR A 2 -18.65 -13.48 15.57
C TYR A 2 -18.52 -13.73 14.06
N LEU A 3 -19.26 -14.70 13.54
CA LEU A 3 -19.28 -15.00 12.12
C LEU A 3 -20.44 -14.24 11.47
N VAL A 4 -20.19 -13.52 10.38
CA VAL A 4 -21.27 -12.89 9.62
C VAL A 4 -21.98 -13.98 8.83
N GLU A 5 -23.16 -14.39 9.31
CA GLU A 5 -23.94 -15.47 8.68
C GLU A 5 -24.63 -15.04 7.37
N SER A 6 -24.83 -13.73 7.18
CA SER A 6 -25.50 -13.22 5.97
C SER A 6 -24.51 -12.93 4.83
N LYS A 7 -24.79 -13.50 3.65
CA LYS A 7 -24.01 -13.24 2.43
C LYS A 7 -23.95 -11.75 2.07
N GLY A 8 -25.07 -11.05 2.21
CA GLY A 8 -25.15 -9.60 1.98
C GLY A 8 -24.30 -8.80 2.97
N GLY A 9 -24.32 -9.16 4.26
CA GLY A 9 -23.49 -8.52 5.28
C GLY A 9 -22.01 -8.72 5.04
N ALA A 10 -21.60 -9.94 4.64
CA ALA A 10 -20.19 -10.23 4.33
C ALA A 10 -19.69 -9.40 3.14
N ILE A 11 -20.49 -9.28 2.07
CA ILE A 11 -20.16 -8.45 0.90
C ILE A 11 -20.07 -6.97 1.29
N ALA A 12 -21.02 -6.47 2.09
CA ALA A 12 -20.99 -5.09 2.57
C ALA A 12 -19.75 -4.80 3.42
N CYS A 13 -19.40 -5.70 4.35
CA CYS A 13 -18.18 -5.59 5.15
C CYS A 13 -16.91 -5.63 4.30
N MET A 14 -16.88 -6.43 3.23
CA MET A 14 -15.75 -6.47 2.29
C MET A 14 -15.58 -5.14 1.54
N PHE A 15 -16.65 -4.57 0.99
CA PHE A 15 -16.55 -3.27 0.33
C PHE A 15 -16.16 -2.15 1.30
N LEU A 16 -16.70 -2.18 2.52
CA LEU A 16 -16.38 -1.22 3.56
C LEU A 16 -14.90 -1.31 3.98
N SER A 17 -14.36 -2.53 4.14
CA SER A 17 -12.95 -2.72 4.48
C SER A 17 -12.04 -2.27 3.34
N LEU A 18 -12.37 -2.57 2.08
CA LEU A 18 -11.63 -2.10 0.91
C LEU A 18 -11.60 -0.58 0.83
N PHE A 19 -12.72 0.07 1.11
CA PHE A 19 -12.81 1.52 1.13
C PHE A 19 -11.90 2.13 2.20
N PHE A 20 -11.97 1.64 3.44
CA PHE A 20 -11.13 2.17 4.53
C PHE A 20 -9.64 1.89 4.32
N LEU A 21 -9.29 0.66 3.94
CA LEU A 21 -7.90 0.27 3.68
C LEU A 21 -7.31 1.02 2.48
N GLY A 22 -8.08 1.26 1.42
CA GLY A 22 -7.63 2.05 0.27
C GLY A 22 -7.57 3.56 0.54
N THR A 23 -8.37 4.06 1.49
CA THR A 23 -8.36 5.47 1.88
C THR A 23 -7.23 5.80 2.86
N TRP A 24 -6.78 4.82 3.65
CA TRP A 24 -5.70 5.00 4.63
C TRP A 24 -4.40 5.57 4.01
N PRO A 25 -3.84 5.02 2.91
CA PRO A 25 -2.69 5.60 2.21
C PRO A 25 -2.91 7.06 1.76
N ALA A 26 -4.12 7.39 1.32
CA ALA A 26 -4.47 8.74 0.89
C ALA A 26 -4.45 9.73 2.05
N ILE A 27 -4.96 9.36 3.23
CA ILE A 27 -4.91 10.21 4.43
C ILE A 27 -3.46 10.49 4.85
N LEU A 28 -2.61 9.46 4.89
CA LEU A 28 -1.20 9.60 5.25
C LEU A 28 -0.44 10.49 4.26
N THR A 29 -0.70 10.32 2.97
CA THR A 29 -0.12 11.17 1.91
C THR A 29 -0.61 12.61 2.03
N LEU A 30 -1.87 12.84 2.41
CA LEU A 30 -2.41 14.18 2.62
C LEU A 30 -1.72 14.89 3.80
N LEU A 31 -1.42 14.17 4.89
CA LEU A 31 -0.70 14.69 6.05
C LEU A 31 0.74 15.10 5.70
N GLU A 32 1.44 14.30 4.91
CA GLU A 32 2.78 14.63 4.39
C GLU A 32 2.76 15.90 3.55
N ARG A 33 1.78 16.04 2.65
CA ARG A 33 1.60 17.23 1.80
C ARG A 33 1.22 18.48 2.59
N ARG A 34 0.70 18.33 3.82
CA ARG A 34 0.42 19.43 4.76
C ARG A 34 1.61 19.80 5.65
N GLY A 35 2.73 19.07 5.55
CA GLY A 35 3.97 19.40 6.28
C GLY A 35 4.26 18.54 7.50
N ARG A 36 3.42 17.54 7.82
CA ARG A 36 3.72 16.60 8.92
C ARG A 36 4.68 15.51 8.41
N LEU A 37 5.83 15.38 9.07
CA LEU A 37 6.82 14.35 8.70
C LEU A 37 6.22 12.94 8.82
N PRO A 38 6.48 12.03 7.86
CA PRO A 38 5.96 10.66 7.90
C PRO A 38 6.29 9.89 9.18
N GLN A 39 7.45 10.14 9.79
CA GLN A 39 7.85 9.50 11.05
C GLN A 39 6.87 9.78 12.20
N HIS A 40 6.39 11.03 12.33
CA HIS A 40 5.46 11.39 13.41
C HIS A 40 4.09 10.79 13.13
N THR A 41 3.63 10.89 11.88
CA THR A 41 2.36 10.29 11.46
C THR A 41 2.36 8.77 11.66
N TYR A 42 3.47 8.09 11.34
CA TYR A 42 3.59 6.65 11.52
C TYR A 42 3.68 6.25 12.99
N LEU A 43 4.30 7.08 13.83
CA LEU A 43 4.34 6.88 15.27
C LEU A 43 2.92 6.99 15.87
N ASP A 44 2.14 8.01 15.50
CA ASP A 44 0.74 8.14 15.94
C ASP A 44 -0.10 6.94 15.49
N TYR A 45 0.08 6.51 14.24
CA TYR A 45 -0.57 5.33 13.68
C TYR A 45 -0.21 4.06 14.48
N SER A 46 1.06 3.88 14.83
CA SER A 46 1.53 2.72 15.58
C SER A 46 0.98 2.70 17.01
N ILE A 47 0.96 3.85 17.69
CA ILE A 47 0.37 3.98 19.04
C ILE A 47 -1.14 3.71 19.00
N THR A 48 -1.84 4.26 18.00
CA THR A 48 -3.28 4.04 17.84
C THR A 48 -3.59 2.57 17.56
N ASN A 49 -2.79 1.92 16.72
CA ASN A 49 -2.92 0.48 16.48
C ASN A 49 -2.62 -0.36 17.72
N LEU A 50 -1.63 0.01 18.52
CA LEU A 50 -1.34 -0.65 19.80
C LEU A 50 -2.52 -0.51 20.76
N LEU A 51 -3.06 0.69 20.92
CA LEU A 51 -4.23 0.95 21.77
C LEU A 51 -5.45 0.14 21.30
N ALA A 52 -5.73 0.16 19.99
CA ALA A 52 -6.81 -0.59 19.40
C ALA A 52 -6.62 -2.10 19.60
N ALA A 53 -5.40 -2.62 19.41
CA ALA A 53 -5.08 -4.02 19.66
C ALA A 53 -5.30 -4.41 21.13
N VAL A 54 -4.89 -3.56 22.07
CA VAL A 54 -5.14 -3.78 23.51
C VAL A 54 -6.64 -3.78 23.82
N ILE A 55 -7.39 -2.80 23.30
CA ILE A 55 -8.85 -2.74 23.50
C ILE A 55 -9.53 -3.99 22.92
N ILE A 56 -9.17 -4.40 21.70
CA ILE A 56 -9.72 -5.61 21.06
C ILE A 56 -9.35 -6.86 21.86
N ALA A 57 -8.12 -6.98 22.33
CA ALA A 57 -7.67 -8.12 23.13
C ALA A 57 -8.40 -8.23 24.48
N LEU A 58 -8.62 -7.10 25.15
CA LEU A 58 -9.33 -7.06 26.44
C LEU A 58 -10.85 -7.22 26.30
N THR A 59 -11.41 -6.91 25.14
CA THR A 59 -12.85 -7.04 24.85
C THR A 59 -13.15 -8.35 24.11
N PHE A 60 -12.90 -8.39 22.81
CA PHE A 60 -13.14 -9.56 21.95
C PHE A 60 -12.30 -10.77 22.33
N GLY A 61 -11.10 -10.58 22.88
CA GLY A 61 -10.26 -11.67 23.36
C GLY A 61 -10.73 -12.32 24.67
N GLN A 62 -11.70 -11.71 25.36
CA GLN A 62 -12.34 -12.25 26.58
C GLN A 62 -13.77 -12.73 26.34
N ILE A 63 -14.37 -12.37 25.21
CA ILE A 63 -15.74 -12.76 24.85
C ILE A 63 -15.76 -14.23 24.42
N GLY A 64 -16.45 -15.06 25.20
CA GLY A 64 -16.67 -16.48 24.92
C GLY A 64 -16.24 -17.40 26.07
N SER A 65 -16.64 -18.67 25.98
CA SER A 65 -16.25 -19.69 26.95
C SER A 65 -14.80 -20.11 26.71
N SER A 66 -13.93 -19.90 27.70
CA SER A 66 -12.55 -20.38 27.63
C SER A 66 -12.54 -21.92 27.70
N THR A 67 -12.10 -22.57 26.62
CA THR A 67 -11.84 -24.02 26.60
C THR A 67 -10.34 -24.28 26.43
N HIS A 68 -9.90 -25.51 26.70
CA HIS A 68 -8.49 -25.91 26.53
C HIS A 68 -7.98 -25.75 25.09
N GLU A 69 -8.87 -25.84 24.09
CA GLU A 69 -8.52 -25.70 22.66
C GLU A 69 -8.60 -24.25 22.16
N SER A 70 -9.40 -23.39 22.82
CA SER A 70 -9.50 -21.95 22.53
C SER A 70 -9.46 -21.13 23.83
N PRO A 71 -8.29 -21.00 24.47
CA PRO A 71 -8.16 -20.23 25.70
C PRO A 71 -8.47 -18.74 25.45
N ASN A 72 -9.02 -18.05 26.44
CA ASN A 72 -9.19 -16.59 26.40
C ASN A 72 -7.83 -15.89 26.50
N PHE A 73 -7.79 -14.57 26.24
CA PHE A 73 -6.55 -13.81 26.14
C PHE A 73 -5.67 -13.84 27.42
N PHE A 74 -6.25 -13.81 28.63
CA PHE A 74 -5.46 -13.83 29.87
C PHE A 74 -4.73 -15.17 30.11
N PRO A 75 -5.40 -16.33 29.99
CA PRO A 75 -4.72 -17.63 29.99
C PRO A 75 -3.60 -17.74 28.94
N GLN A 76 -3.85 -17.27 27.70
CA GLN A 76 -2.81 -17.26 26.67
C GLN A 76 -1.60 -16.40 27.05
N LEU A 77 -1.83 -15.25 27.68
CA LEU A 77 -0.77 -14.36 28.15
C LEU A 77 0.04 -14.99 29.29
N SER A 78 -0.58 -15.78 30.16
CA SER A 78 0.11 -16.50 31.24
C SER A 78 1.00 -17.65 30.72
N GLN A 79 0.64 -18.24 29.57
CA GLN A 79 1.38 -19.31 28.90
C GLN A 79 2.46 -18.79 27.94
N LEU A 80 2.74 -17.48 27.95
CA LEU A 80 3.72 -16.85 27.06
C LEU A 80 5.14 -17.37 27.27
N GLY A 81 5.48 -17.74 28.52
CA GLY A 81 6.78 -18.30 28.89
C GLY A 81 7.14 -19.57 28.12
N ASP A 82 6.13 -20.39 27.80
CA ASP A 82 6.32 -21.67 27.09
C ASP A 82 6.44 -21.49 25.57
N ASN A 83 6.09 -20.31 25.04
CA ASN A 83 5.96 -20.02 23.61
C ASN A 83 6.86 -18.86 23.12
N TRP A 84 7.96 -18.61 23.83
CA TRP A 84 8.90 -17.52 23.54
C TRP A 84 9.37 -17.42 22.07
N PRO A 85 9.68 -18.53 21.37
CA PRO A 85 10.07 -18.47 19.95
C PRO A 85 8.99 -17.84 19.05
N SER A 86 7.71 -18.13 19.31
CA SER A 86 6.59 -17.57 18.54
C SER A 86 6.43 -16.07 18.80
N VAL A 87 6.66 -15.63 20.04
CA VAL A 87 6.62 -14.22 20.43
C VAL A 87 7.74 -13.44 19.74
N LEU A 88 8.97 -13.95 19.79
CA LEU A 88 10.12 -13.33 19.12
C LEU A 88 9.89 -13.22 17.61
N PHE A 89 9.33 -14.26 17.00
CA PHE A 89 8.99 -14.26 15.59
C PHE A 89 7.93 -13.20 15.26
N ALA A 90 6.87 -13.08 16.06
CA ALA A 90 5.86 -12.04 15.89
C ALA A 90 6.43 -10.62 16.08
N MET A 91 7.33 -10.43 17.06
CA MET A 91 8.02 -9.15 17.29
C MET A 91 8.92 -8.77 16.11
N ALA A 92 9.78 -9.69 15.66
CA ALA A 92 10.64 -9.50 14.50
C ALA A 92 9.81 -9.19 13.26
N GLY A 93 8.70 -9.90 13.09
CA GLY A 93 7.77 -9.67 11.99
C GLY A 93 7.11 -8.30 12.03
N GLY A 94 6.64 -7.87 13.21
CA GLY A 94 6.07 -6.54 13.42
C GLY A 94 7.06 -5.41 13.16
N LEU A 95 8.34 -5.60 13.53
CA LEU A 95 9.42 -4.65 13.23
C LEU A 95 9.64 -4.50 11.72
N VAL A 96 9.78 -5.62 11.01
CA VAL A 96 9.99 -5.63 9.56
C VAL A 96 8.78 -5.04 8.82
N LEU A 97 7.56 -5.40 9.21
CA LEU A 97 6.32 -4.82 8.70
C LEU A 97 6.29 -3.30 8.91
N SER A 98 6.76 -2.85 10.08
CA SER A 98 6.75 -1.44 10.43
C SER A 98 7.75 -0.63 9.61
N LEU A 99 8.96 -1.16 9.42
CA LEU A 99 9.95 -0.56 8.53
C LEU A 99 9.44 -0.49 7.09
N GLY A 100 8.84 -1.58 6.60
CA GLY A 100 8.24 -1.61 5.25
C GLY A 100 7.13 -0.58 5.06
N ASN A 101 6.22 -0.43 6.03
CA ASN A 101 5.17 0.58 6.00
C ASN A 101 5.73 2.00 6.03
N LEU A 102 6.71 2.26 6.90
CA LEU A 102 7.36 3.57 6.97
C LEU A 102 8.06 3.90 5.64
N CYS A 103 8.85 2.96 5.08
CA CYS A 103 9.48 3.12 3.77
C CYS A 103 8.44 3.39 2.67
N THR A 104 7.28 2.73 2.72
CA THR A 104 6.18 2.96 1.76
C THR A 104 5.64 4.39 1.85
N GLN A 105 5.55 4.98 3.05
CA GLN A 105 5.15 6.39 3.20
C GLN A 105 6.15 7.35 2.54
N TYR A 106 7.45 7.07 2.69
CA TYR A 106 8.47 7.83 1.95
C TYR A 106 8.34 7.62 0.44
N ALA A 107 8.01 6.41 -0.02
CA ALA A 107 7.76 6.13 -1.43
C ALA A 107 6.58 6.96 -1.97
N TRP A 108 5.46 7.07 -1.24
CA TRP A 108 4.33 7.93 -1.65
C TRP A 108 4.75 9.38 -1.84
N ALA A 109 5.62 9.89 -0.96
CA ALA A 109 6.14 11.25 -1.07
C ALA A 109 6.99 11.45 -2.34
N PHE A 110 7.89 10.52 -2.68
CA PHE A 110 8.79 10.66 -3.83
C PHE A 110 8.16 10.30 -5.18
N VAL A 111 7.34 9.25 -5.21
CA VAL A 111 6.83 8.65 -6.46
C VAL A 111 5.41 9.10 -6.79
N GLY A 112 4.58 9.28 -5.76
CA GLY A 112 3.15 9.53 -5.87
C GLY A 112 2.33 8.29 -5.50
N LEU A 113 1.16 8.53 -4.91
CA LEU A 113 0.30 7.48 -4.34
C LEU A 113 -0.11 6.45 -5.40
N SER A 114 -0.52 6.94 -6.58
CA SER A 114 -1.08 6.12 -7.66
C SER A 114 -0.08 5.09 -8.21
N VAL A 115 1.18 5.48 -8.39
CA VAL A 115 2.19 4.59 -8.95
C VAL A 115 2.79 3.70 -7.87
N THR A 116 3.06 4.24 -6.68
CA THR A 116 3.63 3.44 -5.58
C THR A 116 2.74 2.25 -5.25
N GLU A 117 1.44 2.45 -5.08
CA GLU A 117 0.52 1.37 -4.69
C GLU A 117 0.42 0.26 -5.74
N VAL A 118 0.40 0.62 -7.01
CA VAL A 118 0.34 -0.34 -8.11
C VAL A 118 1.64 -1.12 -8.21
N ILE A 119 2.80 -0.44 -8.13
CA ILE A 119 4.11 -1.10 -8.16
C ILE A 119 4.29 -2.02 -6.94
N THR A 120 4.00 -1.54 -5.73
CA THR A 120 4.20 -2.34 -4.51
C THR A 120 3.31 -3.57 -4.51
N SER A 121 2.02 -3.43 -4.84
CA SER A 121 1.11 -4.57 -4.90
C SER A 121 1.58 -5.61 -5.93
N SER A 122 1.90 -5.16 -7.14
CA SER A 122 2.37 -6.02 -8.23
C SER A 122 3.64 -6.78 -7.85
N LEU A 123 4.61 -6.12 -7.19
CA LEU A 123 5.86 -6.77 -6.77
C LEU A 123 5.66 -7.88 -5.75
N VAL A 124 4.76 -7.69 -4.78
CA VAL A 124 4.46 -8.78 -3.82
C VAL A 124 3.76 -9.92 -4.49
N VAL A 125 2.86 -9.66 -5.43
CA VAL A 125 2.24 -10.77 -6.15
C VAL A 125 3.30 -11.49 -6.95
N VAL A 126 4.07 -10.80 -7.79
CA VAL A 126 5.10 -11.42 -8.63
C VAL A 126 6.06 -12.27 -7.81
N ILE A 127 6.63 -11.74 -6.74
CA ILE A 127 7.63 -12.49 -5.96
C ILE A 127 6.93 -13.52 -5.06
N GLY A 128 5.86 -13.14 -4.37
CA GLY A 128 5.14 -13.99 -3.43
C GLY A 128 4.49 -15.21 -4.09
N THR A 129 3.81 -15.04 -5.23
CA THR A 129 3.22 -16.19 -5.94
C THR A 129 4.28 -17.07 -6.58
N THR A 130 5.39 -16.50 -7.05
CA THR A 130 6.50 -17.28 -7.61
C THR A 130 7.14 -18.13 -6.53
N LEU A 131 7.49 -17.56 -5.36
CA LEU A 131 8.05 -18.30 -4.24
C LEU A 131 7.08 -19.37 -3.73
N ASN A 132 5.82 -19.01 -3.49
CA ASN A 132 4.82 -19.96 -3.00
C ASN A 132 4.60 -21.11 -3.98
N TYR A 133 4.61 -20.86 -5.29
CA TYR A 133 4.47 -21.92 -6.29
C TYR A 133 5.58 -22.99 -6.19
N PHE A 134 6.82 -22.58 -5.93
CA PHE A 134 7.94 -23.53 -5.75
C PHE A 134 7.92 -24.21 -4.38
N LEU A 135 7.50 -23.50 -3.34
CA LEU A 135 7.45 -24.04 -1.97
C LEU A 135 6.29 -25.02 -1.77
N ASP A 136 5.13 -24.75 -2.37
CA ASP A 136 3.91 -25.57 -2.25
C ASP A 136 3.88 -26.74 -3.25
N ASN A 137 5.03 -27.32 -3.63
CA ASN A 137 5.11 -28.45 -4.57
C ASN A 137 4.31 -28.28 -5.88
N LYS A 138 4.16 -27.04 -6.38
CA LYS A 138 3.45 -26.72 -7.63
C LYS A 138 1.96 -27.10 -7.63
N ILE A 139 1.27 -27.00 -6.48
CA ILE A 139 -0.18 -27.27 -6.38
C ILE A 139 -1.02 -26.39 -7.33
N ASN A 140 -0.62 -25.14 -7.57
CA ASN A 140 -1.34 -24.24 -8.48
C ASN A 140 -1.06 -24.56 -9.95
N ARG A 141 -2.04 -24.34 -10.84
CA ARG A 141 -1.82 -24.48 -12.29
C ARG A 141 -0.94 -23.34 -12.81
N ALA A 142 0.29 -23.67 -13.18
CA ALA A 142 1.26 -22.76 -13.79
C ALA A 142 0.66 -21.96 -14.97
N GLU A 143 -0.12 -22.64 -15.81
CA GLU A 143 -0.73 -22.07 -17.03
C GLU A 143 -1.63 -20.86 -16.78
N ILE A 144 -2.27 -20.77 -15.62
CA ILE A 144 -3.19 -19.66 -15.28
C ILE A 144 -2.50 -18.65 -14.36
N LEU A 145 -1.61 -19.12 -13.47
CA LEU A 145 -0.89 -18.28 -12.53
C LEU A 145 0.15 -17.38 -13.22
N PHE A 146 1.00 -17.94 -14.09
CA PHE A 146 2.12 -17.19 -14.67
C PHE A 146 1.71 -16.08 -15.65
N PRO A 147 0.62 -16.20 -16.44
CA PRO A 147 0.12 -15.07 -17.21
C PRO A 147 -0.30 -13.88 -16.35
N GLY A 148 -0.96 -14.12 -15.21
CA GLY A 148 -1.31 -13.07 -14.25
C GLY A 148 -0.07 -12.39 -13.64
N VAL A 149 0.93 -13.21 -13.27
CA VAL A 149 2.24 -12.72 -12.79
C VAL A 149 2.96 -11.88 -13.85
N ALA A 150 2.95 -12.33 -15.11
CA ALA A 150 3.52 -11.56 -16.23
C ALA A 150 2.80 -10.23 -16.43
N CYS A 151 1.45 -10.20 -16.34
CA CYS A 151 0.69 -8.95 -16.42
C CYS A 151 1.06 -7.99 -15.28
N PHE A 152 1.24 -8.49 -14.05
CA PHE A 152 1.71 -7.65 -12.94
C PHE A 152 3.12 -7.13 -13.15
N PHE A 153 4.03 -7.95 -13.68
CA PHE A 153 5.37 -7.49 -14.03
C PHE A 153 5.33 -6.37 -15.07
N ILE A 154 4.50 -6.50 -16.11
CA ILE A 154 4.28 -5.44 -17.12
C ILE A 154 3.70 -4.18 -16.46
N ALA A 155 2.77 -4.31 -15.51
CA ALA A 155 2.22 -3.18 -14.76
C ALA A 155 3.30 -2.44 -13.96
N VAL A 156 4.28 -3.14 -13.38
CA VAL A 156 5.45 -2.52 -12.71
C VAL A 156 6.29 -1.70 -13.70
N CYS A 157 6.54 -2.24 -14.89
CA CYS A 157 7.27 -1.53 -15.94
C CYS A 157 6.53 -0.26 -16.38
N PHE A 158 5.22 -0.35 -16.62
CA PHE A 158 4.41 0.83 -16.95
C PHE A 158 4.34 1.82 -15.80
N GLY A 159 4.22 1.40 -14.55
CA GLY A 159 4.24 2.30 -13.39
C GLY A 159 5.56 3.08 -13.29
N SER A 160 6.68 2.41 -13.51
CA SER A 160 8.00 3.04 -13.56
C SER A 160 8.09 4.07 -14.69
N ALA A 161 7.54 3.75 -15.86
CA ALA A 161 7.45 4.65 -17.00
C ALA A 161 6.51 5.84 -16.74
N VAL A 162 5.37 5.65 -16.07
CA VAL A 162 4.44 6.72 -15.64
C VAL A 162 5.16 7.69 -14.72
N HIS A 163 5.86 7.18 -13.70
CA HIS A 163 6.59 8.05 -12.78
C HIS A 163 7.69 8.85 -13.49
N SER A 164 8.46 8.21 -14.36
CA SER A 164 9.50 8.88 -15.17
C SER A 164 8.92 9.96 -16.09
N SER A 165 7.84 9.63 -16.82
CA SER A 165 7.14 10.56 -17.73
C SER A 165 6.53 11.74 -16.96
N ASN A 166 5.88 11.49 -15.82
CA ASN A 166 5.28 12.56 -15.01
C ASN A 166 6.35 13.46 -14.36
N SER A 167 7.49 12.90 -13.96
CA SER A 167 8.61 13.67 -13.44
C SER A 167 9.20 14.60 -14.51
N ALA A 168 9.33 14.12 -15.75
CA ALA A 168 9.73 14.94 -16.90
C ALA A 168 8.72 16.06 -17.20
N ASP A 169 7.43 15.76 -17.19
CA ASP A 169 6.36 16.76 -17.37
C ASP A 169 6.41 17.83 -16.27
N ASN A 170 6.64 17.43 -15.02
CA ASN A 170 6.77 18.37 -13.90
C ASN A 170 8.03 19.25 -14.05
N LYS A 171 9.17 18.66 -14.41
CA LYS A 171 10.39 19.43 -14.70
C LYS A 171 10.18 20.45 -15.83
N ALA A 172 9.47 20.07 -16.90
CA ALA A 172 9.14 20.97 -18.01
C ALA A 172 8.27 22.16 -17.54
N LYS A 173 7.22 21.89 -16.75
CA LYS A 173 6.35 22.93 -16.15
C LYS A 173 7.15 23.92 -15.30
N LEU A 174 8.09 23.44 -14.48
CA LEU A 174 8.96 24.31 -13.67
C LEU A 174 9.96 25.10 -14.54
N SER A 175 10.47 24.50 -15.61
CA SER A 175 11.47 25.15 -16.47
C SER A 175 10.89 26.35 -17.23
N SER A 176 9.61 26.31 -17.60
CA SER A 176 8.90 27.39 -18.30
C SER A 176 8.59 28.63 -17.45
N LEU A 177 8.91 28.62 -16.14
CA LEU A 177 8.73 29.79 -15.29
C LEU A 177 9.84 30.84 -15.52
N PRO A 178 9.51 32.14 -15.55
CA PRO A 178 10.49 33.23 -15.56
C PRO A 178 11.46 33.13 -14.39
N THR A 179 12.72 33.49 -14.62
CA THR A 179 13.83 33.38 -13.66
C THR A 179 13.57 34.14 -12.35
N ASP A 180 12.87 35.27 -12.41
CA ASP A 180 12.52 36.09 -11.23
C ASP A 180 11.58 35.38 -10.25
N ARG A 181 10.73 34.46 -10.74
CA ARG A 181 9.89 33.59 -9.89
C ARG A 181 10.64 32.36 -9.37
N LYS A 182 11.81 32.03 -9.92
CA LYS A 182 12.65 30.91 -9.46
C LYS A 182 13.52 31.30 -8.26
N ASN A 183 13.92 32.57 -8.13
CA ASN A 183 14.79 33.07 -7.06
C ASN A 183 14.05 33.65 -5.84
N GLY A 184 12.72 33.72 -5.85
CA GLY A 184 11.95 34.20 -4.70
C GLY A 184 11.99 35.72 -4.46
N GLU A 185 12.56 36.51 -5.38
CA GLU A 185 12.72 37.96 -5.22
C GLU A 185 11.47 38.81 -5.49
N ASN A 186 10.30 38.20 -5.66
CA ASN A 186 9.01 38.92 -5.65
C ASN A 186 7.90 38.10 -4.99
N VAL A 187 8.09 37.76 -3.71
CA VAL A 187 6.96 37.50 -2.79
C VAL A 187 6.89 38.63 -1.76
N GLY A 188 7.06 39.86 -2.23
CA GLY A 188 6.79 41.09 -1.49
C GLY A 188 5.63 41.83 -2.13
N ASN A 189 4.48 41.85 -1.44
CA ASN A 189 3.33 42.74 -1.65
C ASN A 189 2.93 43.11 -3.08
N GLY A 190 1.90 42.44 -3.61
CA GLY A 190 1.22 42.90 -4.82
C GLY A 190 0.01 42.08 -5.21
N SER A 191 -1.17 42.53 -4.78
CA SER A 191 -2.52 42.12 -5.19
C SER A 191 -3.11 40.85 -4.56
N ASN A 192 -4.12 41.12 -3.74
CA ASN A 192 -5.14 40.20 -3.29
C ASN A 192 -5.87 39.61 -4.52
N THR A 193 -5.60 38.36 -4.88
CA THR A 193 -6.59 37.51 -5.55
C THR A 193 -6.57 36.14 -4.87
N GLY A 194 -7.67 35.81 -4.20
CA GLY A 194 -7.89 34.53 -3.53
C GLY A 194 -8.01 33.32 -4.46
N ASN A 195 -7.27 33.30 -5.58
CA ASN A 195 -7.23 32.16 -6.48
C ASN A 195 -6.11 31.21 -6.07
N LYS A 196 -6.48 30.15 -5.34
CA LYS A 196 -5.59 29.00 -5.07
C LYS A 196 -4.94 28.54 -6.37
N ALA A 197 -3.63 28.28 -6.35
CA ALA A 197 -2.90 27.84 -7.52
C ALA A 197 -3.58 26.61 -8.17
N VAL A 198 -3.76 26.66 -9.48
CA VAL A 198 -4.49 25.61 -10.20
C VAL A 198 -3.63 24.35 -10.26
N ALA A 199 -4.13 23.25 -9.67
CA ALA A 199 -3.45 21.95 -9.67
C ALA A 199 -2.94 21.55 -11.06
N GLY A 200 -1.70 21.07 -11.11
CA GLY A 200 -0.98 20.72 -12.34
C GLY A 200 -0.20 21.86 -12.99
N THR A 201 -0.24 23.08 -12.43
CA THR A 201 0.56 24.24 -12.87
C THR A 201 1.85 24.35 -12.07
N ALA A 202 2.88 25.01 -12.60
CA ALA A 202 4.17 25.18 -11.92
C ALA A 202 4.05 25.87 -10.56
N ASP A 203 3.22 26.93 -10.45
CA ASP A 203 2.98 27.63 -9.18
C ASP A 203 2.39 26.69 -8.10
N PHE A 204 1.47 25.80 -8.49
CA PHE A 204 0.91 24.80 -7.58
C PHE A 204 1.98 23.79 -7.12
N LEU A 205 2.89 23.39 -8.00
CA LEU A 205 3.98 22.47 -7.65
C LEU A 205 4.96 23.13 -6.67
N ILE A 206 5.29 24.41 -6.85
CA ILE A 206 6.13 25.17 -5.92
C ILE A 206 5.43 25.32 -4.56
N GLU A 207 4.14 25.68 -4.57
CA GLU A 207 3.36 25.80 -3.35
C GLU A 207 3.26 24.47 -2.60
N LEU A 208 3.07 23.35 -3.32
CA LEU A 208 3.08 22.01 -2.75
C LEU A 208 4.44 21.66 -2.15
N GLU A 209 5.53 21.93 -2.87
CA GLU A 209 6.89 21.70 -2.40
C GLU A 209 7.21 22.50 -1.13
N ASN A 210 6.72 23.74 -1.03
CA ASN A 210 6.91 24.57 0.16
C ASN A 210 6.15 24.04 1.38
N ARG A 211 4.91 23.56 1.19
CA ARG A 211 4.05 23.07 2.29
C ARG A 211 4.44 21.67 2.78
N ARG A 212 4.88 20.79 1.89
CA ARG A 212 5.14 19.39 2.23
C ARG A 212 6.37 19.21 3.11
N SER A 213 6.39 18.11 3.86
CA SER A 213 7.50 17.82 4.78
C SER A 213 8.75 17.29 4.08
N ILE A 214 8.59 16.56 2.96
CA ILE A 214 9.72 15.96 2.23
C ILE A 214 9.99 16.75 0.96
N LYS A 215 11.20 17.29 0.82
CA LYS A 215 11.62 17.96 -0.42
C LYS A 215 11.96 16.92 -1.48
N VAL A 216 11.26 16.99 -2.61
CA VAL A 216 11.35 16.05 -3.72
C VAL A 216 11.97 16.71 -4.96
N PHE A 217 11.90 18.04 -5.06
CA PHE A 217 12.53 18.74 -6.17
C PHE A 217 14.04 18.50 -6.21
N GLY A 218 14.55 18.27 -7.42
CA GLY A 218 15.98 18.00 -7.66
C GLY A 218 16.43 16.57 -7.30
N LYS A 219 15.58 15.73 -6.70
CA LYS A 219 15.91 14.33 -6.45
C LYS A 219 15.76 13.49 -7.71
N SER A 220 16.57 12.44 -7.85
CA SER A 220 16.48 11.51 -8.98
C SER A 220 15.23 10.63 -8.85
N THR A 221 14.59 10.33 -9.98
CA THR A 221 13.44 9.41 -10.08
C THR A 221 13.79 8.01 -9.57
N MET A 222 15.06 7.60 -9.73
CA MET A 222 15.57 6.32 -9.25
C MET A 222 15.49 6.17 -7.73
N ILE A 223 15.66 7.24 -6.95
CA ILE A 223 15.56 7.17 -5.48
C ILE A 223 14.15 6.77 -5.06
N GLY A 224 13.12 7.39 -5.63
CA GLY A 224 11.73 7.08 -5.31
C GLY A 224 11.37 5.64 -5.65
N LEU A 225 11.77 5.18 -6.85
CA LEU A 225 11.58 3.79 -7.27
C LEU A 225 12.34 2.83 -6.36
N ALA A 226 13.61 3.08 -6.05
CA ALA A 226 14.42 2.25 -5.16
C ALA A 226 13.79 2.09 -3.77
N ILE A 227 13.29 3.17 -3.18
CA ILE A 227 12.56 3.12 -1.89
C ILE A 227 11.30 2.25 -2.04
N THR A 228 10.58 2.36 -3.15
CA THR A 228 9.38 1.55 -3.43
C THR A 228 9.70 0.04 -3.49
N PHE A 229 10.76 -0.34 -4.22
CA PHE A 229 11.21 -1.74 -4.29
C PHE A 229 11.70 -2.24 -2.92
N PHE A 230 12.50 -1.44 -2.21
CA PHE A 230 13.04 -1.79 -0.91
C PHE A 230 11.94 -1.97 0.15
N ALA A 231 10.99 -1.04 0.21
CA ALA A 231 9.83 -1.14 1.11
C ALA A 231 9.07 -2.45 0.91
N ARG A 232 8.94 -2.88 -0.34
CA ARG A 232 8.19 -4.10 -0.67
C ARG A 232 8.98 -5.37 -0.42
N LEU A 233 10.30 -5.35 -0.62
CA LEU A 233 11.17 -6.45 -0.24
C LEU A 233 11.11 -6.73 1.27
N LEU A 234 11.07 -5.68 2.10
CA LEU A 234 10.87 -5.81 3.55
C LEU A 234 9.51 -6.42 3.89
N LEU A 235 8.43 -5.95 3.27
CA LEU A 235 7.09 -6.51 3.50
C LEU A 235 6.96 -7.97 3.04
N LEU A 236 7.72 -8.37 2.03
CA LEU A 236 7.73 -9.73 1.50
C LEU A 236 8.50 -10.71 2.40
N SER A 237 9.65 -10.33 2.95
CA SER A 237 10.45 -11.22 3.79
C SER A 237 9.67 -11.73 5.01
N LEU A 238 8.69 -10.96 5.47
CA LEU A 238 7.72 -11.39 6.46
C LEU A 238 6.88 -12.57 5.99
N LEU A 239 6.24 -12.47 4.82
CA LEU A 239 5.38 -13.51 4.25
C LEU A 239 6.14 -14.83 4.06
N THR A 240 7.36 -14.75 3.52
CA THR A 240 8.19 -15.94 3.24
C THR A 240 8.66 -16.60 4.53
N SER A 241 8.97 -15.81 5.56
CA SER A 241 9.39 -16.34 6.87
C SER A 241 8.23 -17.05 7.58
N PHE A 242 7.00 -16.54 7.48
CA PHE A 242 5.80 -17.19 8.05
C PHE A 242 5.50 -18.54 7.38
N GLN A 243 5.77 -18.68 6.08
CA GLN A 243 5.56 -19.94 5.34
C GLN A 243 6.60 -21.00 5.72
N LEU A 244 7.87 -20.63 5.92
CA LEU A 244 8.92 -21.56 6.34
C LEU A 244 8.84 -21.97 7.82
N GLY A 245 8.30 -21.12 8.68
CA GLY A 245 8.36 -21.30 10.14
C GLY A 245 7.35 -22.29 10.72
N ASN A 246 6.09 -22.31 10.23
CA ASN A 246 5.09 -23.31 10.61
C ASN A 246 3.81 -23.10 9.75
N GLN A 247 3.64 -23.87 8.67
CA GLN A 247 2.49 -23.79 7.75
C GLN A 247 1.13 -23.90 8.49
N ARG A 248 1.10 -24.57 9.66
CA ARG A 248 -0.08 -24.70 10.53
C ARG A 248 -0.47 -23.41 11.25
N SER A 249 0.47 -22.50 11.51
CA SER A 249 0.19 -21.24 12.24
C SER A 249 -0.50 -20.21 11.36
N MET A 250 -0.17 -20.15 10.06
CA MET A 250 -0.80 -19.22 9.12
C MET A 250 -2.26 -19.60 8.81
N ALA A 251 -2.56 -20.90 8.71
CA ALA A 251 -3.92 -21.41 8.53
C ALA A 251 -4.86 -21.14 9.73
N ARG A 252 -4.30 -20.96 10.95
CA ARG A 252 -5.07 -20.52 12.13
C ARG A 252 -5.15 -19.01 12.28
N PHE A 253 -4.13 -18.28 11.83
CA PHE A 253 -4.10 -16.81 11.88
C PHE A 253 -5.04 -16.17 10.85
N MET A 254 -5.15 -16.76 9.66
CA MET A 254 -6.17 -16.44 8.67
C MET A 254 -7.45 -17.22 9.00
N GLY A 255 -8.26 -16.70 9.94
CA GLY A 255 -9.53 -17.31 10.32
C GLY A 255 -10.38 -17.69 9.09
N GLY A 256 -10.64 -19.00 8.95
CA GLY A 256 -11.44 -19.60 7.89
C GLY A 256 -10.76 -19.58 6.51
N GLN A 257 -10.23 -20.72 6.05
CA GLN A 257 -9.51 -20.85 4.78
C GLN A 257 -10.20 -20.12 3.61
N ALA A 258 -11.52 -20.31 3.42
CA ALA A 258 -12.26 -19.65 2.34
C ALA A 258 -12.39 -18.13 2.51
N ALA A 259 -12.64 -17.64 3.74
CA ALA A 259 -12.74 -16.21 4.03
C ALA A 259 -11.37 -15.51 3.93
N GLY A 260 -10.30 -16.19 4.35
CA GLY A 260 -8.92 -15.72 4.23
C GLY A 260 -8.46 -15.60 2.78
N TYR A 261 -8.78 -16.56 1.91
CA TYR A 261 -8.49 -16.44 0.47
C TYR A 261 -9.32 -15.35 -0.20
N ALA A 262 -10.61 -15.27 0.08
CA ALA A 262 -11.47 -14.21 -0.46
C ALA A 262 -11.02 -12.81 0.01
N ALA A 263 -10.60 -12.67 1.27
CA ALA A 263 -10.04 -11.42 1.79
C ALA A 263 -8.68 -11.10 1.13
N ALA A 264 -7.81 -12.09 0.92
CA ALA A 264 -6.55 -11.90 0.21
C ALA A 264 -6.75 -11.49 -1.26
N ASP A 265 -7.77 -12.04 -1.94
CA ASP A 265 -8.15 -11.66 -3.30
C ASP A 265 -8.76 -10.25 -3.33
N ALA A 266 -9.59 -9.89 -2.36
CA ALA A 266 -10.13 -8.53 -2.22
C ALA A 266 -9.02 -7.49 -1.96
N VAL A 267 -8.06 -7.81 -1.08
CA VAL A 267 -6.92 -6.96 -0.72
C VAL A 267 -6.07 -6.60 -1.95
N GLN A 268 -6.05 -7.42 -3.00
CA GLN A 268 -5.35 -7.11 -4.26
C GLN A 268 -5.99 -5.93 -5.01
N ALA A 269 -7.26 -5.60 -4.76
CA ALA A 269 -7.94 -4.46 -5.35
C ALA A 269 -7.69 -3.12 -4.63
N LEU A 270 -7.07 -3.13 -3.43
CA LEU A 270 -6.77 -1.92 -2.65
C LEU A 270 -5.99 -0.84 -3.43
N PRO A 271 -4.98 -1.18 -4.25
CA PRO A 271 -4.25 -0.19 -5.03
C PRO A 271 -5.14 0.61 -5.97
N LEU A 272 -6.25 0.05 -6.45
CA LEU A 272 -7.18 0.75 -7.33
C LEU A 272 -7.92 1.86 -6.58
N VAL A 273 -8.36 1.60 -5.34
CA VAL A 273 -9.02 2.60 -4.50
C VAL A 273 -8.03 3.71 -4.11
N SER A 274 -6.81 3.33 -3.72
CA SER A 274 -5.77 4.32 -3.37
C SER A 274 -5.34 5.16 -4.59
N THR A 275 -5.17 4.53 -5.75
CA THR A 275 -4.89 5.23 -7.02
C THR A 275 -6.03 6.16 -7.42
N PHE A 276 -7.28 5.74 -7.23
CA PHE A 276 -8.44 6.60 -7.47
C PHE A 276 -8.37 7.88 -6.63
N TRP A 277 -8.05 7.76 -5.34
CA TRP A 277 -7.83 8.92 -4.48
C TRP A 277 -6.62 9.77 -4.90
N GLY A 278 -5.53 9.14 -5.32
CA GLY A 278 -4.36 9.83 -5.86
C GLY A 278 -4.68 10.66 -7.11
N ILE A 279 -5.49 10.12 -8.01
CA ILE A 279 -5.88 10.84 -9.22
C ILE A 279 -6.88 11.96 -8.90
N LEU A 280 -7.89 11.73 -8.05
CA LEU A 280 -8.95 12.70 -7.78
C LEU A 280 -8.56 13.80 -6.79
N ILE A 281 -8.06 13.43 -5.60
CA ILE A 281 -7.76 14.38 -4.52
C ILE A 281 -6.47 15.12 -4.85
N PHE A 282 -5.44 14.37 -5.22
CA PHE A 282 -4.10 14.91 -5.41
C PHE A 282 -3.83 15.41 -6.81
N LYS A 283 -4.68 15.06 -7.78
CA LYS A 283 -4.58 15.53 -9.17
C LYS A 283 -3.17 15.31 -9.74
N GLU A 284 -2.55 14.18 -9.41
CA GLU A 284 -1.12 13.88 -9.62
C GLU A 284 -0.67 14.03 -11.07
N TYR A 285 -1.59 13.87 -12.02
CA TYR A 285 -1.35 13.90 -13.47
C TYR A 285 -2.01 15.08 -14.17
N ARG A 286 -2.58 16.05 -13.44
CA ARG A 286 -3.30 17.16 -14.07
C ARG A 286 -2.36 18.00 -14.92
N LYS A 287 -2.79 18.30 -16.16
CA LYS A 287 -2.00 18.98 -17.19
C LYS A 287 -0.68 18.24 -17.54
N SER A 288 -0.61 16.94 -17.32
CA SER A 288 0.51 16.12 -17.82
C SER A 288 0.33 15.79 -19.31
N SER A 289 1.39 15.33 -19.96
CA SER A 289 1.39 15.05 -21.40
C SER A 289 0.46 13.88 -21.75
N ARG A 290 0.02 13.82 -23.01
CA ARG A 290 -0.78 12.68 -23.53
C ARG A 290 -0.07 11.34 -23.28
N ARG A 291 1.26 11.32 -23.41
CA ARG A 291 2.09 10.14 -23.13
C ARG A 291 1.91 9.64 -21.70
N THR A 292 1.97 10.53 -20.70
CA THR A 292 1.78 10.17 -19.29
C THR A 292 0.40 9.56 -19.04
N TYR A 293 -0.65 10.12 -19.65
CA TYR A 293 -2.01 9.56 -19.56
C TYR A 293 -2.13 8.18 -20.21
N ILE A 294 -1.55 7.97 -21.40
CA ILE A 294 -1.56 6.67 -22.09
C ILE A 294 -0.86 5.61 -21.21
N LEU A 295 0.31 5.95 -20.64
CA LEU A 295 1.05 5.05 -19.75
C LEU A 295 0.26 4.74 -18.47
N LEU A 296 -0.44 5.72 -17.90
CA LEU A 296 -1.26 5.54 -16.70
C LEU A 296 -2.42 4.56 -16.96
N VAL A 297 -3.12 4.74 -18.08
CA VAL A 297 -4.21 3.83 -18.49
C VAL A 297 -3.67 2.43 -18.81
N ALA A 298 -2.52 2.33 -19.47
CA ALA A 298 -1.87 1.05 -19.75
C ALA A 298 -1.45 0.32 -18.45
N MET A 299 -0.90 1.05 -17.48
CA MET A 299 -0.56 0.51 -16.16
C MET A 299 -1.80 -0.05 -15.44
N LEU A 300 -2.89 0.74 -15.36
CA LEU A 300 -4.10 0.34 -14.66
C LEU A 300 -4.84 -0.81 -15.35
N SER A 301 -4.92 -0.79 -16.68
CA SER A 301 -5.53 -1.88 -17.45
C SER A 301 -4.79 -3.20 -17.26
N MET A 302 -3.46 -3.18 -17.31
CA MET A 302 -2.63 -4.38 -17.02
C MET A 302 -2.80 -4.86 -15.59
N PHE A 303 -2.87 -3.95 -14.61
CA PHE A 303 -3.11 -4.32 -13.21
C PHE A 303 -4.49 -4.98 -13.02
N ILE A 304 -5.55 -4.40 -13.59
CA ILE A 304 -6.92 -4.94 -13.51
C ILE A 304 -6.99 -6.30 -14.21
N ALA A 305 -6.38 -6.45 -15.38
CA ALA A 305 -6.30 -7.73 -16.08
C ALA A 305 -5.57 -8.78 -15.24
N ALA A 306 -4.44 -8.42 -14.62
CA ALA A 306 -3.69 -9.31 -13.75
C ALA A 306 -4.51 -9.79 -12.54
N VAL A 307 -5.19 -8.86 -11.86
CA VAL A 307 -6.11 -9.19 -10.75
C VAL A 307 -7.24 -10.11 -11.23
N GLY A 308 -7.84 -9.83 -12.38
CA GLY A 308 -8.88 -10.66 -12.99
C GLY A 308 -8.42 -12.08 -13.29
N ILE A 309 -7.23 -12.24 -13.88
CA ILE A 309 -6.64 -13.55 -14.18
C ILE A 309 -6.36 -14.35 -12.90
N LEU A 310 -5.84 -13.69 -11.86
CA LEU A 310 -5.54 -14.36 -10.60
C LEU A 310 -6.79 -14.76 -9.81
N MET A 311 -7.83 -13.93 -9.80
CA MET A 311 -9.12 -14.30 -9.22
C MET A 311 -9.77 -15.45 -10.00
N ALA A 312 -9.65 -15.47 -11.33
CA ALA A 312 -10.10 -16.62 -12.12
C ALA A 312 -9.30 -17.89 -11.78
N SER A 313 -7.99 -17.74 -11.53
CA SER A 313 -7.16 -18.86 -11.08
C SER A 313 -7.55 -19.38 -9.70
N SER A 314 -8.01 -18.54 -8.77
CA SER A 314 -8.40 -18.98 -7.42
C SER A 314 -9.69 -19.81 -7.43
N GLY A 315 -10.62 -19.52 -8.35
CA GLY A 315 -11.85 -20.31 -8.55
C GLY A 315 -11.66 -21.74 -9.09
N HIS A 316 -10.47 -22.06 -9.61
CA HIS A 316 -10.13 -23.40 -10.14
C HIS A 316 -9.26 -24.24 -9.20
N ARG A 317 -9.00 -23.78 -7.96
CA ARG A 317 -8.28 -24.58 -6.95
C ARG A 317 -9.17 -25.76 -6.52
N LYS A 318 -8.71 -26.97 -6.80
CA LYS A 318 -9.28 -28.23 -6.29
C LYS A 318 -8.59 -28.63 -5.01
#